data_AF-A0AAV9V6G7-F1
#
_entry.id   AF-A0AAV9V6G7-F1
#
_cell.length_a   1.000
_cell.length_b   1.000
_cell.length_c   1.000
_cell.angle_alpha   90.00
_cell.angle_beta   90.00
_cell.angle_gamma   90.00
#
_symmetry.space_group_name_H-M   'P 1'
#
loop_
_entity.id
_entity.type
_entity.pdbx_description
1 polymer ?
#
loop_
_entity_poly.entity_id
_entity_poly.type
_entity_poly.pdbx_seq_one_letter_code
_entity_poly.pdbx_strand_id
1 'polypeptide(L)'
;MYDDGMKWTFTIPKCLKNGPYLIRHETMAVQDSDELGKAQFYPNCAQVYVSGGTGKLKPKLAKLPGDIQPTDPGVYLVRPPLPFNYTLPGSRAIVCPK
;
A
#
# COMPACT_ATOMS: atom_id res chain seq x y z
N MET A 1 3.72 6.24 -12.37
CA MET A 1 2.90 7.40 -11.99
C MET A 1 3.41 8.67 -12.66
N TYR A 2 4.57 9.24 -12.28
CA TYR A 2 5.07 10.47 -12.89
C TYR A 2 5.23 10.35 -14.41
N ASP A 3 5.95 9.32 -14.86
CA ASP A 3 6.15 9.04 -16.29
C ASP A 3 4.91 8.45 -16.99
N ASP A 4 3.83 8.16 -16.25
CA ASP A 4 2.60 7.54 -16.75
C ASP A 4 1.41 8.54 -16.66
N GLY A 5 1.68 9.82 -16.87
CA GLY A 5 0.65 10.87 -16.86
C GLY A 5 -0.11 10.97 -15.54
N MET A 6 0.60 10.80 -14.41
CA MET A 6 0.05 10.83 -13.06
C MET A 6 -0.99 9.73 -12.76
N LYS A 7 -0.86 8.57 -13.43
CA LYS A 7 -1.77 7.43 -13.24
C LYS A 7 -1.14 6.30 -12.44
N TRP A 8 -2.00 5.58 -11.73
CA TRP A 8 -1.70 4.32 -11.08
C TRP A 8 -2.89 3.38 -11.23
N THR A 9 -2.69 2.24 -11.88
CA THR A 9 -3.75 1.25 -12.14
C THR A 9 -3.57 0.03 -11.26
N PHE A 10 -4.67 -0.49 -10.73
CA PHE A 10 -4.70 -1.78 -10.05
C PHE A 10 -6.02 -2.48 -10.36
N THR A 11 -6.07 -3.79 -10.12
CA THR A 11 -7.28 -4.60 -10.31
C THR A 11 -7.90 -4.93 -8.96
N ILE A 12 -9.20 -4.67 -8.82
CA ILE A 12 -9.97 -5.10 -7.65
C ILE A 12 -10.01 -6.64 -7.63
N PRO A 13 -9.54 -7.31 -6.56
CA PRO A 13 -9.49 -8.77 -6.52
C PRO A 13 -10.89 -9.41 -6.61
N LYS A 14 -11.09 -10.33 -7.55
CA LYS A 14 -12.36 -11.06 -7.71
C LYS A 14 -12.73 -11.96 -6.53
N CYS A 15 -11.81 -12.22 -5.61
CA CYS A 15 -12.07 -12.99 -4.40
C CYS A 15 -12.73 -12.19 -3.26
N LEU A 16 -12.85 -10.87 -3.40
CA LEU A 16 -13.58 -10.04 -2.43
C LEU A 16 -15.06 -10.42 -2.38
N LYS A 17 -15.69 -10.16 -1.23
CA LYS A 17 -17.15 -10.19 -1.12
C LYS A 17 -17.72 -8.95 -1.81
N ASN A 18 -18.95 -9.05 -2.31
CA ASN A 18 -19.66 -7.87 -2.79
C ASN A 18 -19.99 -6.95 -1.60
N GLY A 19 -20.02 -5.64 -1.83
CA GLY A 19 -20.39 -4.66 -0.81
C GLY A 19 -19.61 -3.36 -0.88
N PRO A 20 -19.82 -2.45 0.09
CA PRO A 20 -19.11 -1.19 0.18
C PRO A 20 -17.67 -1.38 0.69
N TYR A 21 -16.72 -0.68 0.08
CA TYR A 21 -15.31 -0.65 0.47
C TYR A 21 -14.74 0.77 0.39
N LEU A 22 -13.72 1.03 1.20
CA LEU A 22 -12.79 2.14 1.02
C LEU A 22 -11.54 1.63 0.30
N ILE A 23 -11.13 2.32 -0.76
CA ILE A 23 -9.83 2.13 -1.41
C ILE A 23 -8.91 3.22 -0.92
N ARG A 24 -7.88 2.86 -0.16
CA ARG A 24 -6.82 3.77 0.25
C ARG A 24 -5.67 3.73 -0.76
N HIS A 25 -5.50 4.79 -1.53
CA HIS A 25 -4.31 5.00 -2.35
C HIS A 25 -3.32 5.85 -1.58
N GLU A 26 -2.04 5.50 -1.61
CA GLU A 26 -1.00 6.23 -0.90
C GLU A 26 0.27 6.26 -1.73
N THR A 27 0.85 7.44 -1.85
CA THR A 27 2.24 7.63 -2.29
C THR A 27 3.08 8.02 -1.09
N MET A 28 4.31 7.50 -1.01
CA MET A 28 5.26 7.84 0.05
C MET A 28 6.52 8.44 -0.57
N ALA A 29 6.93 9.59 -0.06
CA ALA A 29 8.17 10.26 -0.42
C ALA A 29 9.27 9.85 0.56
N VAL A 30 10.44 9.49 0.01
CA VAL A 30 11.59 8.94 0.75
C VAL A 30 12.86 9.77 0.56
N GLN A 31 12.72 11.05 0.17
CA GLN A 31 13.87 11.94 0.02
C GLN A 31 14.52 12.26 1.37
N ASP A 32 13.72 12.39 2.44
CA ASP A 32 14.19 12.73 3.79
C ASP A 32 14.08 11.53 4.77
N SER A 33 13.94 10.31 4.25
CA SER A 33 13.65 9.11 5.06
C SER A 33 14.84 8.59 5.88
N ASP A 34 16.02 9.17 5.70
CA ASP A 34 17.23 8.90 6.50
C ASP A 34 17.19 9.58 7.88
N GLU A 35 16.18 10.41 8.13
CA GLU A 35 15.80 10.91 9.45
C GLU A 35 14.51 10.23 9.94
N LEU A 36 14.51 9.77 11.20
CA LEU A 36 13.35 9.10 11.79
C LEU A 36 12.14 10.06 11.83
N GLY A 37 11.01 9.61 11.28
CA GLY A 37 9.76 10.38 11.27
C GLY A 37 9.65 11.44 10.18
N LYS A 38 10.62 11.51 9.24
CA LYS A 38 10.61 12.47 8.12
C LYS A 38 10.08 11.90 6.80
N ALA A 39 9.86 10.59 6.70
CA ALA A 39 9.15 10.00 5.57
C ALA A 39 7.75 10.61 5.42
N GLN A 40 7.38 10.96 4.18
CA GLN A 40 6.18 11.75 3.90
C GLN A 40 5.11 10.85 3.27
N PHE A 41 3.96 10.74 3.93
CA PHE A 41 2.85 9.91 3.49
C PHE A 41 1.72 10.78 2.92
N TYR A 42 1.26 10.48 1.70
CA TYR A 42 0.16 11.18 1.04
C TYR A 42 -1.01 10.22 0.75
N PRO A 43 -1.85 9.91 1.76
CA PRO A 43 -2.97 9.00 1.58
C PRO A 43 -4.23 9.72 1.04
N ASN A 44 -5.03 8.98 0.28
CA ASN A 44 -6.39 9.37 -0.10
C ASN A 44 -7.31 8.15 -0.11
N CYS A 45 -8.60 8.36 0.11
CA CYS A 45 -9.59 7.29 0.20
C CYS A 45 -10.74 7.52 -0.80
N ALA A 46 -11.03 6.52 -1.61
CA ALA A 46 -12.21 6.48 -2.48
C ALA A 46 -13.25 5.49 -1.94
N GLN A 47 -14.53 5.86 -2.01
CA GLN A 47 -15.65 4.98 -1.68
C GLN A 47 -16.11 4.24 -2.93
N VAL A 48 -16.20 2.91 -2.86
CA VAL A 48 -16.67 2.08 -3.97
C VAL A 48 -17.64 1.01 -3.50
N TYR A 49 -18.46 0.52 -4.42
CA TYR A 49 -19.24 -0.69 -4.24
C TYR A 49 -18.67 -1.81 -5.12
N VAL A 50 -18.15 -2.85 -4.51
CA VAL A 50 -17.62 -4.03 -5.21
C VAL A 50 -18.77 -4.96 -5.57
N SER A 51 -18.82 -5.37 -6.84
CA SER A 51 -19.75 -6.37 -7.36
C SER A 51 -19.02 -7.41 -8.23
N GLY A 52 -19.64 -8.56 -8.47
CA GLY A 52 -19.03 -9.67 -9.24
C GLY A 52 -17.92 -10.44 -8.51
N GLY A 53 -17.75 -10.20 -7.20
CA GLY A 53 -16.81 -10.91 -6.34
C GLY A 53 -17.34 -12.29 -5.92
N THR A 54 -16.41 -13.23 -5.74
CA THR A 54 -16.70 -14.61 -5.33
C THR A 54 -16.81 -14.79 -3.81
N GLY A 55 -16.35 -13.82 -3.02
CA GLY A 55 -16.39 -13.86 -1.56
C GLY A 55 -15.50 -14.90 -0.88
N LYS A 56 -14.58 -15.53 -1.63
CA LYS A 56 -13.68 -16.60 -1.13
C LYS A 56 -12.49 -16.10 -0.30
N LEU A 57 -12.23 -14.78 -0.30
CA LEU A 57 -11.08 -14.22 0.39
C LEU A 57 -11.23 -14.34 1.91
N LYS A 58 -10.16 -14.84 2.57
CA LYS A 58 -9.96 -14.78 4.03
C LYS A 58 -8.72 -13.93 4.31
N PRO A 59 -8.85 -12.58 4.31
CA PRO A 59 -7.69 -11.72 4.39
C PRO A 59 -7.16 -11.66 5.82
N LYS A 60 -5.83 -11.63 5.96
CA LYS A 60 -5.21 -11.13 7.19
C LYS A 60 -5.26 -9.61 7.11
N LEU A 61 -6.09 -9.00 7.95
CA LEU A 61 -6.29 -7.56 7.94
C LEU A 61 -5.19 -6.83 8.72
N ALA A 62 -4.88 -5.63 8.24
CA ALA A 62 -3.96 -4.67 8.82
C ALA A 62 -4.74 -3.52 9.47
N LYS A 63 -4.16 -2.89 10.50
CA LYS A 63 -4.73 -1.69 11.13
C LYS A 63 -3.99 -0.44 10.69
N LEU A 64 -4.73 0.64 10.49
CA LEU A 64 -4.17 1.97 10.26
C LEU A 64 -4.77 2.91 11.32
N PRO A 65 -3.96 3.48 12.24
CA PRO A 65 -2.52 3.27 12.42
C PRO A 65 -2.18 1.85 12.96
N GLY A 66 -0.94 1.39 12.69
CA GLY A 66 -0.39 0.15 13.27
C GLY A 66 0.42 -0.72 12.29
N ASP A 67 -0.03 -0.88 11.05
CA ASP A 67 0.61 -1.77 10.07
C ASP A 67 1.94 -1.24 9.52
N ILE A 68 2.12 0.08 9.57
CA ILE A 68 3.35 0.78 9.16
C ILE A 68 3.94 1.44 10.40
N GLN A 69 5.21 1.19 10.67
CA GLN A 69 5.95 1.76 11.80
C GLN A 69 7.02 2.74 11.34
N PRO A 70 7.33 3.79 12.15
CA PRO A 70 8.40 4.74 11.82
C PRO A 70 9.76 4.06 11.60
N THR A 71 10.00 2.92 12.22
CA THR A 71 11.27 2.16 12.14
C THR A 71 11.28 1.08 11.06
N ASP A 72 10.21 0.95 10.26
CA ASP A 72 10.21 0.00 9.15
C ASP A 72 11.33 0.36 8.17
N PRO A 73 12.06 -0.62 7.59
CA PRO A 73 13.21 -0.36 6.72
C PRO A 73 12.87 0.39 5.44
N GLY A 74 11.58 0.41 5.05
CA GLY A 74 11.07 1.21 3.94
C GLY A 74 10.65 2.62 4.31
N VAL A 75 10.47 2.91 5.61
CA VAL A 75 10.05 4.21 6.17
C VAL A 75 11.26 4.96 6.70
N TYR A 76 12.05 4.33 7.58
CA TYR A 76 13.36 4.83 7.98
C TYR A 76 14.41 4.16 7.12
N LEU A 77 14.72 4.81 6.00
CA LEU A 77 15.62 4.30 4.98
C LEU A 77 16.89 5.15 4.96
N VAL A 78 17.92 4.65 5.66
CA VAL A 78 19.30 5.10 5.46
C VAL A 78 19.79 4.50 4.15
N ARG A 79 19.85 5.31 3.10
CA ARG A 79 20.07 4.84 1.73
C ARG A 79 21.44 4.17 1.57
N PRO A 80 21.51 2.85 1.29
CA PRO A 80 22.78 2.18 1.03
C PRO A 80 23.28 2.52 -0.39
N PRO A 81 24.55 2.23 -0.70
CA PRO A 81 25.07 2.34 -2.07
C PRO A 81 24.21 1.55 -3.06
N LEU A 82 24.00 2.12 -4.26
CA LEU A 82 23.26 1.44 -5.32
C LEU A 82 24.12 0.31 -5.95
N PRO A 83 23.50 -0.80 -6.39
CA PRO A 83 22.08 -1.11 -6.30
C PRO A 83 21.67 -1.67 -4.93
N PHE A 84 20.44 -1.39 -4.48
CA PHE A 84 19.87 -2.00 -3.28
C PHE A 84 18.40 -2.38 -3.45
N ASN A 85 17.95 -3.32 -2.63
CA ASN A 85 16.56 -3.76 -2.60
C ASN A 85 15.76 -2.90 -1.62
N TYR A 86 14.70 -2.27 -2.13
CA TYR A 86 13.78 -1.49 -1.31
C TYR A 86 12.68 -2.38 -0.72
N THR A 87 12.58 -2.42 0.61
CA THR A 87 11.51 -3.12 1.33
C THR A 87 10.35 -2.17 1.54
N LEU A 88 9.31 -2.27 0.70
CA LEU A 88 8.04 -1.55 0.89
C LEU A 88 7.50 -1.77 2.33
N PRO A 89 7.00 -0.75 3.03
CA PRO A 89 6.41 -0.91 4.36
C PRO A 89 4.99 -1.49 4.33
N GLY A 90 4.49 -1.94 5.47
CA GLY A 90 3.13 -2.46 5.63
C GLY A 90 2.92 -3.90 5.17
N SER A 91 1.70 -4.39 5.35
CA SER A 91 1.27 -5.72 4.92
C SER A 91 1.31 -5.86 3.39
N ARG A 92 1.63 -7.06 2.92
CA ARG A 92 1.77 -7.35 1.48
C ARG A 92 0.39 -7.40 0.79
N ALA A 93 0.41 -7.21 -0.53
CA ALA A 93 -0.77 -7.28 -1.37
C ALA A 93 -1.52 -8.62 -1.20
N ILE A 94 -2.84 -8.54 -1.10
CA ILE A 94 -3.71 -9.70 -1.02
C ILE A 94 -3.72 -10.41 -2.37
N VAL A 95 -3.45 -11.72 -2.35
CA VAL A 95 -3.55 -12.59 -3.52
C VAL A 95 -4.79 -13.47 -3.35
N CYS A 96 -5.60 -13.58 -4.41
CA CYS A 96 -6.73 -14.49 -4.38
C CYS A 96 -6.25 -15.94 -4.26
N PRO A 97 -6.93 -16.78 -3.45
CA PRO A 97 -6.63 -18.21 -3.45
C PRO A 97 -6.84 -18.78 -4.84
N LYS A 98 -6.06 -19.83 -5.17
CA LYS A 98 -6.28 -20.64 -6.37
C LYS A 98 -7.65 -21.32 -6.32
#